data_AF-A0A2H6K069-F1
#
_entry.id   AF-A0A2H6K069-F1
#
_cell.length_a   1.000
_cell.length_b   1.000
_cell.length_c   1.000
_cell.angle_alpha   90.00
_cell.angle_beta   90.00
_cell.angle_gamma   90.00
#
_symmetry.space_group_name_H-M   'P 1'
#
loop_
_entity.id
_entity.type
_entity.pdbx_description
1 polymer ?
#
loop_
_entity_poly.entity_id
_entity_poly.type
_entity_poly.pdbx_seq_one_letter_code
_entity_poly.pdbx_strand_id
1 'polypeptide(L)'
;MERLLREAETIQQSLENNRGLPKRYRINNPLIDCEYSYQTKLASLSESEARAILRKASITGREGFFCLVSNKDLTLREALAIYREKDSIEKIFHSLKNEVEIKPLRVWTEAGVCGALIIGFLAQLFISLIRFEHQEMKHTSPKSIKIGLSNLTVTVEKQKTGRIKRIYSNFNPLSTVILGQNYAKT
;
A
#
# COMPACT_ATOMS: atom_id res chain seq x y z
N MET A 1 9.90 -18.55 -1.37
CA MET A 1 11.30 -18.57 -0.89
C MET A 1 11.51 -17.68 0.33
N GLU A 2 11.58 -16.34 0.20
CA GLU A 2 11.86 -15.45 1.36
C GLU A 2 10.83 -15.52 2.48
N ARG A 3 9.53 -15.65 2.15
CA ARG A 3 8.47 -15.76 3.16
C ARG A 3 8.66 -16.97 4.07
N LEU A 4 8.87 -18.16 3.50
CA LEU A 4 9.04 -19.41 4.26
C LEU A 4 10.30 -19.37 5.15
N LEU A 5 11.37 -18.73 4.65
CA LEU A 5 12.62 -18.57 5.39
C LEU A 5 12.42 -17.63 6.59
N ARG A 6 11.71 -16.51 6.41
CA ARG A 6 11.32 -15.62 7.52
C ARG A 6 10.39 -16.31 8.52
N GLU A 7 9.43 -17.09 8.05
CA GLU A 7 8.52 -17.85 8.94
C GLU A 7 9.32 -18.82 9.82
N ALA A 8 10.28 -19.57 9.25
CA ALA A 8 11.19 -20.43 9.99
C ALA A 8 12.04 -19.64 11.02
N GLU A 9 12.60 -18.49 10.64
CA GLU A 9 13.35 -17.62 11.56
C GLU A 9 12.51 -17.13 12.73
N THR A 10 11.25 -16.73 12.49
CA THR A 10 10.37 -16.29 13.59
C THR A 10 10.03 -17.40 14.58
N ILE A 11 9.93 -18.64 14.10
CA ILE A 11 9.71 -19.81 14.95
C ILE A 11 10.99 -20.10 15.75
N GLN A 12 12.16 -19.97 15.13
CA GLN A 12 13.46 -20.16 15.78
C GLN A 12 13.72 -19.14 16.89
N GLN A 13 13.48 -17.86 16.61
CA GLN A 13 13.56 -16.82 17.64
C GLN A 13 12.59 -17.05 18.78
N SER A 14 11.42 -17.65 18.52
CA SER A 14 10.47 -17.98 19.59
C SER A 14 11.03 -19.08 20.49
N LEU A 15 11.66 -20.11 19.93
CA LEU A 15 12.33 -21.16 20.69
C LEU A 15 13.53 -20.65 21.49
N GLU A 16 14.43 -19.89 20.87
CA GLU A 16 15.62 -19.35 21.53
C GLU A 16 15.25 -18.47 22.73
N ASN A 17 14.11 -17.77 22.65
CA ASN A 17 13.59 -16.95 23.74
C ASN A 17 12.71 -17.73 24.73
N ASN A 18 12.66 -19.07 24.67
CA ASN A 18 11.79 -19.93 25.49
C ASN A 18 10.29 -19.54 25.44
N ARG A 19 9.82 -19.02 24.29
CA ARG A 19 8.42 -18.64 24.06
C ARG A 19 7.72 -19.73 23.24
N GLY A 20 6.48 -20.05 23.60
CA GLY A 20 5.65 -20.96 22.81
C GLY A 20 5.33 -20.40 21.42
N LEU A 21 4.98 -21.28 20.48
CA LEU A 21 4.70 -20.96 19.07
C LEU A 21 3.82 -19.71 18.90
N PRO A 22 4.09 -18.77 17.98
CA PRO A 22 3.23 -17.60 17.78
C PRO A 22 1.76 -17.98 17.48
N LYS A 23 0.80 -17.22 18.03
CA LYS A 23 -0.64 -17.50 17.93
C LYS A 23 -1.12 -17.73 16.48
N ARG A 24 -0.52 -17.05 15.51
CA ARG A 24 -0.82 -17.19 14.07
C ARG A 24 -0.60 -18.60 13.50
N TYR A 25 0.18 -19.44 14.20
CA TYR A 25 0.50 -20.81 13.79
C TYR A 25 -0.18 -21.87 14.67
N ARG A 26 -0.94 -21.47 15.69
CA ARG A 26 -1.66 -22.40 16.56
C ARG A 26 -3.05 -22.67 15.99
N ILE A 27 -3.49 -23.92 16.03
CA ILE A 27 -4.89 -24.29 15.84
C ILE A 27 -5.61 -23.99 17.14
N ASN A 28 -6.67 -23.18 17.07
CA ASN A 28 -7.48 -22.80 18.22
C ASN A 28 -8.82 -23.54 18.16
N ASN A 29 -8.85 -24.80 18.60
CA ASN A 29 -10.06 -25.60 18.67
C ASN A 29 -10.25 -26.16 20.09
N PRO A 30 -11.35 -25.81 20.79
CA PRO A 30 -11.60 -26.23 22.17
C PRO A 30 -12.00 -27.70 22.33
N LEU A 31 -12.23 -28.43 21.23
CA LEU A 31 -12.61 -29.85 21.24
C LEU A 31 -11.47 -30.80 20.85
N ILE A 32 -10.28 -30.26 20.55
CA ILE A 32 -9.14 -31.03 20.05
C ILE A 32 -7.92 -30.70 20.91
N ASP A 33 -7.30 -31.72 21.49
CA ASP A 33 -6.00 -31.58 22.12
C ASP A 33 -4.90 -31.73 21.05
N CYS A 34 -3.97 -30.77 21.01
CA CYS A 34 -2.95 -30.67 19.97
C CYS A 34 -1.57 -30.51 20.60
N GLU A 35 -0.74 -31.54 20.48
CA GLU A 35 0.69 -31.45 20.78
C GLU A 35 1.45 -30.96 19.55
N TYR A 36 2.18 -29.85 19.69
CA TYR A 36 2.98 -29.28 18.60
C TYR A 36 4.45 -29.64 18.79
N SER A 37 4.95 -30.62 18.03
CA SER A 37 6.39 -30.84 17.86
C SER A 37 6.88 -30.08 16.63
N TYR A 38 7.86 -29.19 16.80
CA TYR A 38 8.45 -28.45 15.68
C TYR A 38 9.98 -28.48 15.75
N GLN A 39 10.59 -28.80 14.61
CA GLN A 39 12.03 -28.78 14.42
C GLN A 39 12.40 -27.49 13.70
N THR A 40 13.24 -26.66 14.31
CA THR A 40 13.75 -25.42 13.70
C THR A 40 14.90 -25.70 12.73
N LYS A 41 15.43 -24.65 12.07
CA LYS A 41 16.54 -24.77 11.11
C LYS A 41 17.63 -25.63 11.76
N LEU A 42 17.98 -26.74 11.11
CA LEU A 42 19.09 -27.59 11.57
C LEU A 42 20.29 -26.68 11.81
N ALA A 43 20.77 -26.60 13.06
CA ALA A 43 21.82 -25.66 13.45
C ALA A 43 23.12 -25.84 12.63
N SER A 44 23.28 -27.01 12.00
CA SER A 44 24.38 -27.39 11.12
C SER A 44 24.19 -27.01 9.65
N LEU A 45 23.03 -26.50 9.23
CA LEU A 45 22.74 -26.24 7.83
C LEU A 45 23.06 -24.78 7.45
N SER A 46 23.95 -24.61 6.47
CA SER A 46 24.30 -23.29 5.94
C SER A 46 23.11 -22.62 5.24
N GLU A 47 23.14 -21.28 5.13
CA GLU A 47 22.06 -20.55 4.48
C GLU A 47 21.92 -20.89 2.98
N SER A 48 23.02 -21.19 2.32
CA SER A 48 23.05 -21.67 0.93
C SER A 48 22.36 -23.02 0.78
N GLU A 49 22.63 -23.97 1.66
CA GLU A 49 21.99 -25.29 1.66
C GLU A 49 20.49 -25.21 1.98
N ALA A 50 20.11 -24.39 2.97
CA ALA A 50 18.70 -24.15 3.29
C ALA A 50 17.93 -23.58 2.08
N ARG A 51 18.53 -22.63 1.36
CA ARG A 51 17.96 -22.09 0.11
C ARG A 51 17.87 -23.15 -0.98
N ALA A 52 18.83 -24.06 -1.09
CA ALA A 52 18.80 -25.15 -2.07
C ALA A 52 17.65 -26.14 -1.80
N ILE A 53 17.44 -26.53 -0.54
CA ILE A 53 16.32 -27.40 -0.13
C ILE A 53 14.98 -26.72 -0.45
N LEU A 54 14.83 -25.45 -0.07
CA LEU A 54 13.61 -24.69 -0.36
C LEU A 54 13.37 -24.53 -1.86
N ARG A 55 14.44 -24.37 -2.67
CA ARG A 55 14.32 -24.31 -4.14
C ARG A 55 13.78 -25.63 -4.67
N LYS A 56 14.36 -26.75 -4.24
CA LYS A 56 13.92 -28.09 -4.65
C LYS A 56 12.47 -28.36 -4.26
N ALA A 57 12.07 -27.98 -3.05
CA ALA A 57 10.69 -28.10 -2.58
C ALA A 57 9.72 -27.15 -3.29
N SER A 58 10.19 -25.99 -3.77
CA SER A 58 9.38 -25.02 -4.49
C SER A 58 9.18 -25.36 -5.97
N ILE A 59 9.92 -26.35 -6.52
CA ILE A 59 9.75 -26.82 -7.89
C ILE A 59 8.80 -28.03 -7.85
N THR A 60 7.52 -27.75 -8.00
CA THR A 60 6.41 -28.70 -8.02
C THR A 60 5.96 -29.08 -9.44
N GLY A 61 6.57 -28.47 -10.46
CA GLY A 61 6.19 -28.63 -11.87
C GLY A 61 4.94 -27.84 -12.27
N ARG A 62 4.35 -27.10 -11.33
CA ARG A 62 3.18 -26.20 -11.56
C ARG A 62 3.58 -24.73 -11.64
N GLU A 63 4.87 -24.44 -11.66
CA GLU A 63 5.37 -23.09 -11.76
C GLU A 63 5.10 -22.55 -13.17
N GLY A 64 4.51 -21.36 -13.26
CA GLY A 64 4.41 -20.65 -14.53
C GLY A 64 5.78 -20.11 -14.96
N PHE A 65 6.09 -20.23 -16.25
CA PHE A 65 7.23 -19.53 -16.84
C PHE A 65 6.81 -18.13 -17.26
N PHE A 66 7.69 -17.15 -17.07
CA PHE A 66 7.52 -15.82 -17.63
C PHE A 66 8.79 -15.43 -18.39
N CYS A 67 8.61 -14.72 -19.50
CA CYS A 67 9.69 -14.21 -20.34
C CYS A 67 9.56 -12.68 -20.42
N LEU A 68 10.67 -11.97 -20.25
CA LEU A 68 10.75 -10.53 -20.49
C LEU A 68 11.50 -10.30 -21.78
N VAL A 69 10.85 -9.62 -22.73
CA VAL A 69 11.46 -9.19 -23.99
C VAL A 69 11.68 -7.68 -23.89
N SER A 70 12.90 -7.23 -24.15
CA SER A 70 13.29 -5.83 -24.10
C SER A 70 13.99 -5.46 -25.41
N ASN A 71 13.71 -4.25 -25.91
CA ASN A 71 14.45 -3.65 -27.02
C ASN A 71 15.69 -2.86 -26.55
N LYS A 72 15.95 -2.84 -25.24
CA LYS A 72 17.12 -2.21 -24.61
C LYS A 72 18.08 -3.26 -24.10
N ASP A 73 19.37 -2.97 -24.21
CA ASP A 73 20.43 -3.74 -23.58
C ASP A 73 20.42 -3.48 -22.07
N LEU A 74 19.93 -4.46 -21.31
CA LEU A 74 19.72 -4.37 -19.86
C LEU A 74 20.23 -5.65 -19.21
N THR A 75 20.79 -5.55 -18.02
CA THR A 75 21.06 -6.74 -17.22
C THR A 75 19.76 -7.41 -16.77
N LEU A 76 19.80 -8.72 -16.52
CA LEU A 76 18.66 -9.49 -15.98
C LEU A 76 18.03 -8.82 -14.73
N ARG A 77 18.87 -8.27 -13.85
CA ARG A 77 18.42 -7.61 -12.62
C ARG A 77 17.68 -6.31 -12.93
N GLU A 78 18.20 -5.49 -13.83
CA GLU A 78 17.57 -4.23 -14.23
C GLU A 78 16.27 -4.46 -14.97
N ALA A 79 16.24 -5.39 -15.93
CA ALA A 79 15.03 -5.74 -16.67
C ALA A 79 13.91 -6.18 -15.72
N LEU A 80 14.24 -7.01 -14.73
CA LEU A 80 13.27 -7.45 -13.72
C LEU A 80 12.83 -6.31 -12.79
N ALA A 81 13.75 -5.44 -12.38
CA ALA A 81 13.43 -4.29 -11.53
C ALA A 81 12.44 -3.34 -12.23
N ILE A 82 12.74 -2.95 -13.48
CA ILE A 82 11.89 -2.08 -14.31
C ILE A 82 10.53 -2.74 -14.53
N TYR A 83 10.48 -4.04 -14.86
CA TYR A 83 9.20 -4.73 -15.05
C TYR A 83 8.34 -4.72 -13.78
N ARG A 84 8.97 -4.88 -12.60
CA ARG A 84 8.26 -4.82 -11.32
C ARG A 84 7.68 -3.45 -11.00
N GLU A 85 8.24 -2.37 -11.54
CA GLU A 85 7.66 -1.02 -11.39
C GLU A 85 6.27 -0.92 -12.04
N LYS A 86 5.88 -1.83 -12.94
CA LYS A 86 4.50 -1.94 -13.45
C LYS A 86 3.46 -2.04 -12.34
N ASP A 87 3.78 -2.66 -11.20
CA ASP A 87 2.88 -2.75 -10.03
C ASP A 87 2.46 -1.36 -9.52
N SER A 88 3.32 -0.35 -9.66
CA SER A 88 2.97 1.04 -9.31
C SER A 88 1.84 1.58 -10.19
N ILE A 89 1.85 1.25 -11.50
CA ILE A 89 0.80 1.63 -12.45
C ILE A 89 -0.50 0.91 -12.10
N GLU A 90 -0.44 -0.38 -11.78
CA GLU A 90 -1.62 -1.15 -11.36
C GLU A 90 -2.26 -0.56 -10.09
N LYS A 91 -1.43 -0.16 -9.11
CA LYS A 91 -1.88 0.55 -7.90
C LYS A 91 -2.53 1.90 -8.21
N ILE A 92 -1.97 2.67 -9.15
CA ILE A 92 -2.57 3.96 -9.59
C ILE A 92 -3.96 3.72 -10.20
N PHE A 93 -4.11 2.77 -11.12
CA PHE A 93 -5.41 2.46 -11.72
C PHE A 93 -6.40 1.88 -10.71
N HIS A 94 -5.93 1.11 -9.73
CA HIS A 94 -6.76 0.62 -8.63
C HIS A 94 -7.28 1.78 -7.77
N SER A 95 -6.40 2.71 -7.37
CA SER A 95 -6.75 3.94 -6.63
C SER A 95 -7.76 4.79 -7.41
N LEU A 96 -7.54 5.00 -8.71
CA LEU A 96 -8.44 5.75 -9.58
C LEU A 96 -9.86 5.15 -9.60
N LYS A 97 -9.97 3.82 -9.68
CA LYS A 97 -11.25 3.10 -9.73
C LYS A 97 -11.97 3.11 -8.39
N ASN A 98 -11.25 2.92 -7.29
CA ASN A 98 -11.85 2.56 -6.00
C ASN A 98 -11.79 3.68 -4.94
N GLU A 99 -10.84 4.60 -5.03
CA GLU A 99 -10.61 5.63 -4.00
C GLU A 99 -11.00 7.02 -4.53
N VAL A 100 -10.53 7.36 -5.73
CA VAL A 100 -11.00 8.54 -6.47
C VAL A 100 -12.43 8.31 -7.00
N GLU A 101 -12.84 7.04 -7.17
CA GLU A 101 -14.20 6.64 -7.55
C GLU A 101 -14.66 7.25 -8.89
N ILE A 102 -13.79 7.26 -9.90
CA ILE A 102 -14.16 7.81 -11.23
C ILE A 102 -15.26 7.00 -11.94
N LYS A 103 -15.64 5.83 -11.41
CA LYS A 103 -16.61 4.93 -12.01
C LYS A 103 -17.97 5.04 -11.31
N PRO A 104 -19.09 5.03 -12.07
CA PRO A 104 -19.16 4.98 -13.52
C PRO A 104 -18.93 6.35 -14.18
N LEU A 105 -18.23 6.36 -15.31
CA LEU A 105 -18.11 7.53 -16.18
C LEU A 105 -19.46 7.74 -16.90
N ARG A 106 -20.33 8.60 -16.35
CA ARG A 106 -21.66 8.92 -16.92
C ARG A 106 -21.56 9.93 -18.08
N VAL A 107 -20.70 9.64 -19.05
CA VAL A 107 -20.43 10.49 -20.21
C VAL A 107 -20.55 9.67 -21.49
N TRP A 108 -21.13 10.27 -22.53
CA TRP A 108 -21.53 9.57 -23.76
C TRP A 108 -20.64 9.85 -24.97
N THR A 109 -19.77 10.87 -24.88
CA THR A 109 -18.84 11.26 -25.94
C THR A 109 -17.42 10.83 -25.59
N GLU A 110 -16.62 10.51 -26.61
CA GLU A 110 -15.21 10.17 -26.43
C GLU A 110 -14.44 11.30 -25.71
N ALA A 111 -14.65 12.55 -26.13
CA ALA A 111 -14.07 13.71 -25.47
C ALA A 111 -14.47 13.82 -23.99
N GLY A 112 -15.72 13.49 -23.65
CA GLY A 112 -16.19 13.45 -22.26
C GLY A 112 -15.50 12.37 -21.44
N VAL A 113 -15.28 11.19 -22.02
CA VAL A 113 -14.53 10.09 -21.39
C VAL A 113 -13.09 10.52 -21.13
N CYS A 114 -12.41 11.08 -22.14
CA CYS A 114 -11.04 11.59 -22.01
C CYS A 114 -10.94 12.68 -20.93
N GLY A 115 -11.85 13.65 -20.94
CA GLY A 115 -11.86 14.73 -19.95
C GLY A 115 -12.04 14.22 -18.51
N ALA A 116 -12.98 13.30 -18.30
CA ALA A 116 -13.20 12.72 -16.98
C ALA A 116 -12.00 11.89 -16.49
N LEU A 117 -11.33 11.15 -17.40
CA LEU A 117 -10.08 10.45 -17.08
C LEU A 117 -8.97 11.42 -16.69
N ILE A 118 -8.79 12.52 -17.44
CA ILE A 118 -7.79 13.56 -17.13
C ILE A 118 -8.03 14.13 -15.73
N ILE A 119 -9.28 14.50 -15.40
CA ILE A 119 -9.63 15.01 -14.06
C ILE A 119 -9.31 13.97 -12.98
N GLY A 120 -9.62 12.68 -13.23
CA GLY A 120 -9.27 11.60 -12.31
C GLY A 120 -7.76 11.47 -12.08
N PHE A 121 -6.96 11.57 -13.14
CA PHE A 121 -5.50 11.54 -13.03
C PHE A 121 -4.93 12.78 -12.32
N LEU A 122 -5.52 13.96 -12.54
CA LEU A 122 -5.15 15.17 -11.81
C LEU A 122 -5.44 15.02 -10.30
N ALA A 123 -6.61 14.48 -9.93
CA ALA A 123 -6.92 14.18 -8.54
C ALA A 123 -5.90 13.20 -7.93
N GLN A 124 -5.55 12.14 -8.67
CA GLN A 124 -4.54 11.18 -8.23
C GLN A 124 -3.14 11.81 -8.08
N LEU A 125 -2.79 12.75 -8.97
CA LEU A 125 -1.55 13.51 -8.89
C LEU A 125 -1.50 14.32 -7.60
N PHE A 126 -2.55 15.08 -7.27
CA PHE A 126 -2.61 15.84 -6.02
C PHE A 126 -2.46 14.96 -4.78
N ILE A 127 -3.12 13.79 -4.74
CA ILE A 127 -2.96 12.84 -3.64
C ILE A 127 -1.50 12.37 -3.54
N SER A 128 -0.85 12.15 -4.68
CA SER A 128 0.54 11.70 -4.73
C SER A 128 1.51 12.81 -4.28
N LEU A 129 1.24 14.06 -4.65
CA LEU A 129 1.99 15.24 -4.23
C LEU A 129 1.85 15.48 -2.72
N ILE A 130 0.64 15.39 -2.16
CA ILE A 130 0.42 15.52 -0.71
C ILE A 130 1.27 14.51 0.07
N ARG A 131 1.34 13.26 -0.41
CA ARG A 131 2.18 12.22 0.22
C ARG A 131 3.68 12.44 0.03
N PHE A 132 4.06 13.10 -1.05
CA PHE A 132 5.44 13.42 -1.36
C PHE A 132 5.94 14.58 -0.50
N GLU A 133 5.16 15.66 -0.40
CA GLU A 133 5.49 16.85 0.39
C GLU A 133 5.48 16.55 1.89
N HIS A 134 4.53 15.73 2.35
CA HIS A 134 4.41 15.39 3.75
C HIS A 134 4.83 13.94 3.99
N GLN A 135 6.09 13.73 4.39
CA GLN A 135 6.64 12.39 4.63
C GLN A 135 5.85 11.58 5.67
N GLU A 136 5.24 12.25 6.65
CA GLU A 136 4.33 11.63 7.64
C GLU A 136 3.13 10.94 6.99
N MET A 137 2.73 11.39 5.80
CA MET A 137 1.61 10.86 5.04
C MET A 137 2.00 9.83 3.97
N LYS A 138 3.28 9.45 3.86
CA LYS A 138 3.78 8.52 2.83
C LYS A 138 2.98 7.21 2.75
N HIS A 139 2.52 6.73 3.90
CA HIS A 139 1.76 5.47 4.03
C HIS A 139 0.25 5.67 4.21
N THR A 140 -0.23 6.92 4.25
CA THR A 140 -1.65 7.23 4.41
C THR A 140 -2.43 6.87 3.17
N SER A 141 -3.53 6.13 3.28
CA SER A 141 -4.37 5.74 2.13
C SER A 141 -4.98 6.95 1.41
N PRO A 142 -5.18 6.90 0.08
CA PRO A 142 -5.84 7.98 -0.67
C PRO A 142 -7.25 8.25 -0.15
N LYS A 143 -7.97 7.20 0.27
CA LYS A 143 -9.28 7.31 0.90
C LYS A 143 -9.24 8.16 2.19
N SER A 144 -8.25 7.97 3.04
CA SER A 144 -8.09 8.76 4.27
C SER A 144 -7.84 10.24 3.96
N ILE A 145 -7.02 10.54 2.96
CA ILE A 145 -6.76 11.91 2.51
C ILE A 145 -8.05 12.54 1.95
N LYS A 146 -8.77 11.82 1.08
CA LYS A 146 -10.07 12.25 0.54
C LYS A 146 -11.07 12.58 1.66
N ILE A 147 -11.25 11.69 2.62
CA ILE A 147 -12.19 11.89 3.75
C ILE A 147 -11.77 13.08 4.61
N GLY A 148 -10.47 13.22 4.88
CA GLY A 148 -9.96 14.34 5.65
C GLY A 148 -10.23 15.69 4.99
N LEU A 149 -10.13 15.76 3.67
CA LEU A 149 -10.43 16.97 2.90
C LEU A 149 -11.94 17.19 2.70
N SER A 150 -12.74 16.14 2.53
CA SER A 150 -14.19 16.26 2.28
C SER A 150 -14.98 16.75 3.50
N ASN A 151 -14.46 16.52 4.70
CA ASN A 151 -15.17 16.86 5.94
C ASN A 151 -15.01 18.33 6.33
N LEU A 152 -14.12 19.07 5.68
CA LEU A 152 -13.87 20.49 5.96
C LEU A 152 -15.09 21.33 5.63
N THR A 153 -15.49 22.19 6.55
CA THR A 153 -16.66 23.06 6.39
C THR A 153 -16.30 24.51 6.63
N VAL A 154 -16.84 25.41 5.80
CA VAL A 154 -16.73 26.86 5.97
C VAL A 154 -18.13 27.43 6.18
N THR A 155 -18.37 28.00 7.36
CA THR A 155 -19.60 28.73 7.67
C THR A 155 -19.38 30.21 7.43
N VAL A 156 -20.28 30.83 6.67
CA VAL A 156 -20.22 32.27 6.36
C VAL A 156 -21.35 32.97 7.10
N GLU A 157 -20.99 33.72 8.15
CA GLU A 157 -21.91 34.56 8.91
C GLU A 157 -21.92 35.97 8.31
N LYS A 158 -23.08 36.41 7.79
CA LYS A 158 -23.29 37.79 7.34
C LYS A 158 -23.94 38.58 8.46
N GLN A 159 -23.20 39.50 9.06
CA GLN A 159 -23.70 40.34 10.14
C GLN A 159 -24.61 41.45 9.59
N LYS A 160 -25.51 41.95 10.45
CA LYS A 160 -26.42 43.07 10.10
C LYS A 160 -25.67 44.34 9.67
N THR A 161 -24.41 44.48 10.09
CA THR A 161 -23.48 45.58 9.72
C THR A 161 -22.87 45.43 8.33
N GLY A 162 -23.17 44.35 7.59
CA GLY A 162 -22.58 44.05 6.28
C GLY A 162 -21.25 43.31 6.33
N ARG A 163 -20.64 43.14 7.53
CA ARG A 163 -19.41 42.34 7.70
C ARG A 163 -19.67 40.86 7.47
N ILE A 164 -18.74 40.23 6.76
CA ILE A 164 -18.74 38.78 6.48
C ILE A 164 -17.69 38.11 7.36
N LYS A 165 -18.12 37.26 8.28
CA LYS A 165 -17.25 36.42 9.11
C LYS A 165 -17.23 35.00 8.55
N ARG A 166 -16.03 34.44 8.32
CA ARG A 166 -15.84 33.05 7.88
C ARG A 166 -15.34 32.22 9.04
N ILE A 167 -16.00 31.10 9.32
CA ILE A 167 -15.67 30.17 10.38
C ILE A 167 -15.31 28.84 9.72
N TYR A 168 -14.04 28.43 9.84
CA TYR A 168 -13.55 27.15 9.33
C TYR A 168 -13.67 26.09 10.43
N SER A 169 -14.15 24.89 10.10
CA SER A 169 -14.43 23.83 11.07
C SER A 169 -14.15 22.44 10.48
N ASN A 170 -14.20 21.42 11.34
CA ASN A 170 -13.96 20.00 11.04
C ASN A 170 -12.52 19.66 10.59
N PHE A 171 -11.53 20.35 11.15
CA PHE A 171 -10.14 19.99 10.97
C PHE A 171 -9.83 18.68 11.71
N ASN A 172 -9.24 17.73 10.99
CA ASN A 172 -8.59 16.56 11.55
C ASN A 172 -7.05 16.66 11.38
N PRO A 173 -6.25 15.83 12.06
CA PRO A 173 -4.79 15.90 11.98
C PRO A 173 -4.25 15.92 10.54
N LEU A 174 -4.85 15.13 9.64
CA LEU A 174 -4.51 15.10 8.22
C LEU A 174 -4.74 16.44 7.53
N SER A 175 -5.96 16.97 7.60
CA SER A 175 -6.33 18.24 6.98
C SER A 175 -5.56 19.42 7.57
N THR A 176 -5.20 19.37 8.86
CA THR A 176 -4.37 20.38 9.51
C THR A 176 -2.95 20.36 8.97
N VAL A 177 -2.37 19.18 8.70
CA VAL A 177 -1.04 19.09 8.08
C VAL A 177 -1.09 19.63 6.64
N ILE A 178 -2.10 19.24 5.86
CA ILE A 178 -2.26 19.68 4.46
C ILE A 178 -2.45 21.20 4.37
N LEU A 179 -3.26 21.79 5.26
CA LEU A 179 -3.65 23.20 5.17
C LEU A 179 -2.80 24.13 6.03
N GLY A 180 -2.21 23.63 7.12
CA GLY A 180 -1.52 24.41 8.14
C GLY A 180 -0.13 24.92 7.75
N GLN A 181 0.48 24.38 6.68
CA GLN A 181 1.79 24.84 6.18
C GLN A 181 1.68 25.81 4.99
N ASN A 182 0.48 26.02 4.46
CA ASN A 182 0.22 26.98 3.39
C ASN A 182 0.05 28.40 3.96
N TYR A 183 1.08 28.93 4.63
CA TYR A 183 1.15 30.37 4.84
C TYR A 183 1.47 31.00 3.49
N ALA A 184 0.45 31.57 2.84
CA ALA A 184 0.69 32.51 1.76
C ALA A 184 1.60 33.61 2.33
N LYS A 185 2.83 33.70 1.84
CA LYS A 185 3.62 34.92 2.00
C LYS A 185 2.86 36.03 1.29
N THR A 186 2.09 36.80 2.06
CA THR A 186 1.62 38.13 1.68
C THR A 186 2.79 39.07 1.51
#